data_AF-A0A922DKR4-F1
#
_entry.id   AF-A0A922DKR4-F1
#
_cell.length_a   1.000
_cell.length_b   1.000
_cell.length_c   1.000
_cell.angle_alpha   90.00
_cell.angle_beta   90.00
_cell.angle_gamma   90.00
#
_symmetry.space_group_name_H-M   'P 1'
#
loop_
_entity.id
_entity.type
_entity.pdbx_description
1 polymer ?
#
loop_
_entity_poly.entity_id
_entity_poly.type
_entity_poly.pdbx_seq_one_letter_code
_entity_poly.pdbx_strand_id
1 'polypeptide(L)'
;MADTAWNCGLMMMKLFTMGMLWWLGSMGLASGHGHGRFDEHPLSEIDIYKTTLALRDSVSIKANPLILGLKGQDKEWVTVNVVNPDPSEDDWVAVFSPAEFNASTCSPVTGEEEEPYICSSPIKFKYANYSNSKYTKTGKTVLKFQLINQRADFSFVLFSGGLSTPKLVAVSNFLTFANPKAPLYPRLAQGKSWDEMTVTWTSGYALDEAVPFVEYAVKGQAKARSPAGTLTIDQNSLCGSPARTVGWRDQGFIHTSFLKNLWPNFVYAERDGSTMYADYQPGSLNTTDQLIKDLKNIDIVFVIGDLAYANGYISQWDQFMSQVEPIASTVPFMVASGNHERTWPNSGGFYQYTDSGGECGVTAETLFYFPAENRANFWYSTDYGMFRFCIADSEHDWREGSEQYRFLEHCLATVDRRKQPWLIFAAHRPLGYSSNEWYAEEGAYSEPMEGMICRSFGKSIG
;
A
#
# COMPACT_ATOMS: atom_id res chain seq x y z
N MET A 1 -41.09 30.76 -16.72
CA MET A 1 -40.65 30.41 -18.09
C MET A 1 -39.66 31.45 -18.56
N ALA A 2 -38.38 31.13 -18.47
CA ALA A 2 -37.28 31.72 -19.23
C ALA A 2 -36.04 30.88 -18.91
N ASP A 3 -35.83 29.82 -19.69
CA ASP A 3 -34.58 29.06 -19.69
C ASP A 3 -33.44 29.97 -20.17
N THR A 4 -32.45 30.18 -19.31
CA THR A 4 -31.15 30.71 -19.71
C THR A 4 -30.12 29.62 -19.46
N ALA A 5 -29.91 28.80 -20.49
CA ALA A 5 -28.79 27.86 -20.55
C ALA A 5 -27.47 28.65 -20.63
N TRP A 6 -26.66 28.57 -19.58
CA TRP A 6 -25.27 29.03 -19.62
C TRP A 6 -24.41 27.89 -20.15
N ASN A 7 -23.94 28.05 -21.39
CA ASN A 7 -22.96 27.17 -22.02
C ASN A 7 -21.59 27.32 -21.33
N CYS A 8 -21.05 26.23 -20.80
CA CYS A 8 -19.60 26.10 -20.58
C CYS A 8 -18.92 26.03 -21.96
N GLY A 9 -18.53 27.19 -22.47
CA GLY A 9 -17.75 27.29 -23.69
C GLY A 9 -16.36 26.70 -23.50
N LEU A 10 -16.05 25.67 -24.29
CA LEU A 10 -14.70 25.31 -24.67
C LEU A 10 -14.01 26.57 -25.21
N MET A 11 -13.02 27.09 -24.49
CA MET A 11 -12.14 28.11 -25.06
C MET A 11 -11.16 27.38 -25.99
N MET A 12 -11.58 27.17 -27.25
CA MET A 12 -10.71 26.71 -28.33
C MET A 12 -9.56 27.71 -28.47
N MET A 13 -8.37 27.30 -28.03
CA MET A 13 -7.14 28.03 -28.31
C MET A 13 -6.82 27.88 -29.79
N LYS A 14 -6.78 29.02 -30.50
CA LYS A 14 -6.50 29.11 -31.93
C LYS A 14 -5.20 28.38 -32.29
N LEU A 15 -5.29 27.53 -33.31
CA LEU A 15 -4.16 26.94 -34.02
C LEU A 15 -3.13 28.01 -34.40
N PHE A 16 -1.93 27.90 -33.84
CA PHE A 16 -0.71 28.38 -34.48
C PHE A 16 0.11 27.16 -34.88
N THR A 17 0.24 26.96 -36.18
CA THR A 17 1.17 26.02 -36.80
C THR A 17 2.60 26.45 -36.52
N MET A 18 3.36 25.66 -35.76
CA MET A 18 4.82 25.67 -35.83
C MET A 18 5.42 24.32 -35.38
N GLY A 19 6.07 23.66 -36.34
CA GLY A 19 7.18 22.73 -36.09
C GLY A 19 6.83 21.33 -35.58
N MET A 20 6.54 20.41 -36.51
CA MET A 20 6.88 19.00 -36.30
C MET A 20 8.40 18.90 -36.07
N LEU A 21 8.78 18.55 -34.85
CA LEU A 21 10.07 17.95 -34.57
C LEU A 21 9.79 16.63 -33.86
N TRP A 22 9.97 15.56 -34.63
CA TRP A 22 10.04 14.19 -34.14
C TRP A 22 11.05 14.11 -33.01
N TRP A 23 10.59 13.77 -31.81
CA TRP A 23 11.44 13.16 -30.78
C TRP A 23 10.76 11.86 -30.35
N LEU A 24 11.22 10.78 -30.98
CA LEU A 24 11.05 9.41 -30.53
C LEU A 24 11.73 9.29 -29.16
N GLY A 25 10.94 9.28 -28.10
CA GLY A 25 11.41 9.06 -26.75
C GLY A 25 10.25 8.79 -25.82
N SER A 26 10.14 7.54 -25.36
CA SER A 26 9.26 7.08 -24.28
C SER A 26 7.76 7.11 -24.54
N MET A 27 7.29 6.25 -25.47
CA MET A 27 6.01 5.58 -25.27
C MET A 27 6.19 4.56 -24.14
N GLY A 28 5.99 4.99 -22.89
CA GLY A 28 5.61 4.10 -21.82
C GLY A 28 4.12 3.81 -22.02
N LEU A 29 3.79 2.63 -22.53
CA LEU A 29 2.43 2.13 -22.59
C LEU A 29 1.86 2.15 -21.17
N ALA A 30 0.90 3.03 -20.91
CA ALA A 30 -0.08 2.80 -19.87
C ALA A 30 -0.97 1.66 -20.40
N SER A 31 -0.54 0.42 -20.15
CA SER A 31 -1.31 -0.77 -20.47
C SER A 31 -2.64 -0.70 -19.71
N GLY A 32 -3.74 -0.71 -20.45
CA GLY A 32 -5.07 -0.88 -19.87
C GLY A 32 -5.15 -2.17 -19.06
N HIS A 33 -5.97 -2.14 -18.01
CA HIS A 33 -6.37 -3.30 -17.21
C HIS A 33 -7.13 -4.29 -18.11
N GLY A 34 -6.39 -5.18 -18.75
CA GLY A 34 -6.90 -6.44 -19.26
C GLY A 34 -6.24 -7.53 -18.44
N HIS A 35 -7.03 -8.51 -17.98
CA HIS A 35 -6.58 -9.71 -17.26
C HIS A 35 -5.34 -10.33 -17.90
N GLY A 36 -4.19 -9.85 -17.47
CA GLY A 36 -2.88 -10.25 -17.88
C GLY A 36 -2.07 -10.53 -16.63
N ARG A 37 -0.94 -11.22 -16.82
CA ARG A 37 0.00 -11.68 -15.79
C ARG A 37 0.55 -10.58 -14.84
N PHE A 38 0.11 -9.33 -14.97
CA PHE A 38 0.55 -8.17 -14.20
C PHE A 38 -0.43 -7.78 -13.07
N ASP A 39 -1.65 -8.32 -13.04
CA ASP A 39 -2.64 -7.98 -11.99
C ASP A 39 -2.62 -8.97 -10.80
N GLU A 40 -2.03 -10.15 -10.99
CA GLU A 40 -1.93 -11.16 -9.94
C GLU A 40 -0.77 -10.83 -9.00
N HIS A 41 -1.06 -10.82 -7.70
CA HIS A 41 -0.06 -10.54 -6.68
C HIS A 41 1.04 -11.61 -6.70
N PRO A 42 2.35 -11.28 -6.70
CA PRO A 42 3.41 -12.30 -6.88
C PRO A 42 3.38 -13.43 -5.85
N LEU A 43 2.93 -13.13 -4.64
CA LEU A 43 2.79 -14.13 -3.58
C LEU A 43 1.60 -15.07 -3.77
N SER A 44 0.58 -14.72 -4.59
CA SER A 44 -0.52 -15.62 -4.92
C SER A 44 -0.16 -16.70 -5.93
N GLU A 45 0.98 -16.55 -6.63
CA GLU A 45 1.52 -17.64 -7.46
C GLU A 45 2.09 -18.80 -6.62
N ILE A 46 2.33 -18.57 -5.33
CA ILE A 46 2.87 -19.56 -4.40
C ILE A 46 1.74 -20.37 -3.79
N ASP A 47 1.65 -21.65 -4.16
CA ASP A 47 0.72 -22.59 -3.55
C ASP A 47 1.29 -23.10 -2.21
N ILE A 48 1.29 -22.21 -1.22
CA ILE A 48 1.94 -22.44 0.07
C ILE A 48 1.36 -23.64 0.82
N TYR A 49 0.06 -23.91 0.64
CA TYR A 49 -0.60 -25.05 1.28
C TYR A 49 -0.12 -26.40 0.73
N LYS A 50 0.31 -26.46 -0.54
CA LYS A 50 0.94 -27.65 -1.13
C LYS A 50 2.41 -27.82 -0.77
N THR A 51 2.94 -27.01 0.15
CA THR A 51 4.33 -27.14 0.60
C THR A 51 4.56 -28.50 1.25
N THR A 52 5.52 -29.24 0.72
CA THR A 52 5.98 -30.52 1.31
C THR A 52 7.38 -30.40 1.90
N LEU A 53 7.65 -31.16 2.96
CA LEU A 53 8.97 -31.19 3.58
C LEU A 53 9.92 -32.11 2.80
N ALA A 54 11.05 -31.57 2.34
CA ALA A 54 12.08 -32.29 1.61
C ALA A 54 13.48 -31.87 2.07
N LEU A 55 13.68 -31.75 3.39
CA LEU A 55 14.94 -31.33 3.99
C LEU A 55 16.10 -32.24 3.55
N ARG A 56 17.21 -31.62 3.16
CA ARG A 56 18.43 -32.32 2.73
C ARG A 56 19.64 -31.80 3.48
N ASP A 57 20.32 -32.67 4.22
CA ASP A 57 21.56 -32.33 4.96
C ASP A 57 22.69 -31.86 4.03
N SER A 58 22.64 -32.24 2.76
CA SER A 58 23.60 -31.85 1.72
C SER A 58 23.39 -30.42 1.21
N VAL A 59 22.25 -29.79 1.55
CA VAL A 59 21.89 -28.43 1.16
C VAL A 59 22.18 -27.48 2.33
N SER A 60 22.78 -26.33 2.05
CA SER A 60 23.04 -25.31 3.06
C SER A 60 22.58 -23.93 2.61
N ILE A 61 21.89 -23.23 3.49
CA ILE A 61 21.52 -21.82 3.34
C ILE A 61 21.95 -21.05 4.59
N LYS A 62 22.67 -19.94 4.43
CA LYS A 62 23.19 -19.13 5.54
C LYS A 62 23.01 -17.65 5.26
N ALA A 63 22.43 -16.93 6.21
CA ALA A 63 22.12 -15.51 6.09
C ALA A 63 22.96 -14.68 7.07
N ASN A 64 23.50 -13.55 6.62
CA ASN A 64 24.35 -12.65 7.42
C ASN A 64 24.11 -11.17 7.05
N PRO A 65 24.23 -10.22 8.00
CA PRO A 65 24.59 -10.42 9.41
C PRO A 65 23.41 -10.88 10.30
N LEU A 66 23.69 -11.47 11.47
CA LEU A 66 22.68 -12.02 12.40
C LEU A 66 21.80 -10.97 13.08
N ILE A 67 22.37 -9.80 13.37
CA ILE A 67 21.67 -8.68 14.01
C ILE A 67 21.72 -7.49 13.07
N LEU A 68 20.54 -6.98 12.74
CA LEU A 68 20.33 -5.84 11.84
C LEU A 68 20.08 -4.56 12.64
N GLY A 69 20.27 -3.40 12.04
CA GLY A 69 19.92 -2.10 12.63
C GLY A 69 20.73 -1.71 13.86
N LEU A 70 21.96 -2.23 14.01
CA LEU A 70 22.80 -1.97 15.19
C LEU A 70 23.10 -0.47 15.44
N LYS A 71 22.96 0.38 14.42
CA LYS A 71 23.12 1.85 14.54
C LYS A 71 21.78 2.58 14.47
N GLY A 72 20.68 1.88 14.74
CA GLY A 72 19.32 2.44 14.69
C GLY A 72 18.72 2.49 13.28
N GLN A 73 19.33 1.81 12.29
CA GLN A 73 18.71 1.66 10.99
C GLN A 73 17.52 0.70 11.07
N ASP A 74 16.51 1.00 10.30
CA ASP A 74 15.31 0.21 10.10
C ASP A 74 15.33 -0.57 8.78
N LYS A 75 16.35 -0.36 7.93
CA LYS A 75 16.59 -1.09 6.68
C LYS A 75 18.03 -1.57 6.63
N GLU A 76 18.27 -2.84 6.29
CA GLU A 76 19.62 -3.37 6.15
C GLU A 76 19.74 -4.48 5.11
N TRP A 77 20.88 -4.51 4.41
CA TRP A 77 21.19 -5.54 3.42
C TRP A 77 21.66 -6.83 4.09
N VAL A 78 21.00 -7.92 3.74
CA VAL A 78 21.34 -9.28 4.14
C VAL A 78 21.89 -10.05 2.96
N THR A 79 23.00 -10.75 3.18
CA THR A 79 23.60 -11.67 2.21
C THR A 79 23.24 -13.10 2.55
N VAL A 80 22.65 -13.82 1.59
CA VAL A 80 22.19 -15.20 1.72
C VAL A 80 23.02 -16.09 0.81
N ASN A 81 23.81 -16.97 1.40
CA ASN A 81 24.65 -17.92 0.68
C ASN A 81 23.92 -19.26 0.60
N VAL A 82 23.78 -19.78 -0.61
CA VAL A 82 23.08 -21.05 -0.88
C VAL A 82 24.03 -22.02 -1.55
N VAL A 83 24.02 -23.27 -1.09
CA VAL A 83 24.66 -24.41 -1.72
C VAL A 83 23.62 -25.53 -1.80
N ASN A 84 23.21 -25.91 -3.01
CA ASN A 84 22.33 -27.03 -3.32
C ASN A 84 23.03 -27.96 -4.33
N PRO A 85 23.45 -29.18 -3.94
CA PRO A 85 24.11 -30.13 -4.84
C PRO A 85 23.25 -30.60 -6.02
N ASP A 86 21.92 -30.56 -5.88
CA ASP A 86 20.97 -30.88 -6.96
C ASP A 86 20.14 -29.63 -7.28
N PRO A 87 20.73 -28.61 -7.95
CA PRO A 87 20.05 -27.36 -8.25
C PRO A 87 19.07 -27.53 -9.41
N SER A 88 17.99 -26.75 -9.36
CA SER A 88 17.00 -26.64 -10.43
C SER A 88 16.80 -25.18 -10.84
N GLU A 89 16.36 -24.94 -12.09
CA GLU A 89 16.05 -23.58 -12.57
C GLU A 89 14.87 -22.95 -11.81
N ASP A 90 14.00 -23.80 -11.25
CA ASP A 90 12.82 -23.41 -10.47
C ASP A 90 13.08 -23.34 -8.97
N ASP A 91 14.34 -23.46 -8.53
CA ASP A 91 14.70 -23.23 -7.13
C ASP A 91 14.56 -21.75 -6.77
N TRP A 92 14.05 -21.47 -5.58
CA TRP A 92 13.82 -20.11 -5.11
C TRP A 92 14.06 -19.97 -3.61
N VAL A 93 14.49 -18.77 -3.21
CA VAL A 93 14.74 -18.41 -1.82
C VAL A 93 13.67 -17.43 -1.36
N ALA A 94 12.95 -17.80 -0.31
CA ALA A 94 11.90 -17.03 0.31
C ALA A 94 12.39 -16.38 1.60
N VAL A 95 11.89 -15.19 1.90
CA VAL A 95 12.08 -14.51 3.19
C VAL A 95 10.81 -14.71 4.01
N PHE A 96 10.93 -15.25 5.22
CA PHE A 96 9.80 -15.37 6.15
C PHE A 96 10.02 -14.52 7.39
N SER A 97 8.91 -14.00 7.92
CA SER A 97 8.86 -13.28 9.18
C SER A 97 7.45 -13.42 9.76
N PRO A 98 7.26 -14.11 10.91
CA PRO A 98 8.30 -14.62 11.83
C PRO A 98 9.23 -15.69 11.24
N ALA A 99 10.40 -15.87 11.87
CA ALA A 99 11.43 -16.79 11.39
C ALA A 99 11.03 -18.27 11.51
N GLU A 100 10.25 -18.61 12.52
CA GLU A 100 9.80 -19.97 12.81
C GLU A 100 8.41 -20.24 12.20
N PHE A 101 8.31 -21.34 11.44
CA PHE A 101 7.06 -21.82 10.87
C PHE A 101 6.24 -22.53 11.95
N ASN A 102 5.07 -22.00 12.26
CA ASN A 102 4.17 -22.67 13.20
C ASN A 102 3.00 -23.34 12.47
N ALA A 103 3.16 -24.60 12.08
CA ALA A 103 2.09 -25.40 11.46
C ALA A 103 0.84 -25.53 12.37
N SER A 104 0.98 -25.41 13.69
CA SER A 104 -0.18 -25.43 14.60
C SER A 104 -1.04 -24.15 14.57
N THR A 105 -0.57 -23.10 13.89
CA THR A 105 -1.35 -21.86 13.65
C THR A 105 -2.14 -21.88 12.34
N CYS A 106 -2.04 -22.97 11.58
CA CYS A 106 -2.83 -23.18 10.39
C CYS A 106 -4.33 -23.22 10.75
N SER A 107 -5.09 -22.22 10.33
CA SER A 107 -6.55 -22.32 10.38
C SER A 107 -6.99 -23.47 9.47
N PRO A 108 -7.94 -24.32 9.89
CA PRO A 108 -8.39 -25.44 9.07
C PRO A 108 -8.94 -24.90 7.75
N VAL A 109 -8.23 -25.22 6.66
CA VAL A 109 -8.72 -24.96 5.31
C VAL A 109 -9.88 -25.93 5.09
N THR A 110 -11.06 -25.40 4.81
CA THR A 110 -12.26 -26.21 4.66
C THR A 110 -12.08 -27.26 3.56
N GLY A 111 -11.90 -28.54 3.94
CA GLY A 111 -12.05 -29.68 3.05
C GLY A 111 -10.80 -30.46 2.63
N GLU A 112 -9.60 -30.17 3.17
CA GLU A 112 -8.41 -31.00 2.92
C GLU A 112 -8.10 -31.94 4.10
N GLU A 113 -7.75 -33.20 3.80
CA GLU A 113 -7.48 -34.27 4.78
C GLU A 113 -6.08 -34.16 5.43
N GLU A 114 -5.18 -33.31 4.90
CA GLU A 114 -3.83 -33.08 5.43
C GLU A 114 -3.63 -31.60 5.81
N GLU A 115 -3.17 -31.34 7.04
CA GLU A 115 -2.85 -29.98 7.49
C GLU A 115 -1.61 -29.45 6.75
N PRO A 116 -1.68 -28.25 6.14
CA PRO A 116 -0.56 -27.68 5.40
C PRO A 116 0.65 -27.43 6.30
N TYR A 117 1.86 -27.72 5.78
CA TYR A 117 3.10 -27.57 6.56
C TYR A 117 3.47 -26.11 6.85
N ILE A 118 3.11 -25.19 5.94
CA ILE A 118 3.32 -23.74 6.10
C ILE A 118 2.00 -23.03 5.79
N CYS A 119 1.61 -22.12 6.68
CA CYS A 119 0.35 -21.39 6.59
C CYS A 119 0.52 -19.88 6.59
N SER A 120 1.75 -19.41 6.39
CA SER A 120 2.05 -18.01 6.21
C SER A 120 2.82 -17.86 4.91
N SER A 121 2.38 -16.93 4.08
CA SER A 121 3.08 -16.55 2.87
C SER A 121 4.41 -15.86 3.21
N PRO A 122 5.47 -16.05 2.40
CA PRO A 122 6.71 -15.30 2.61
C PRO A 122 6.50 -13.79 2.42
N ILE A 123 7.41 -12.99 2.97
CA ILE A 123 7.42 -11.53 2.81
C ILE A 123 7.78 -11.13 1.37
N LYS A 124 8.74 -11.86 0.80
CA LYS A 124 9.22 -11.72 -0.58
C LYS A 124 10.09 -12.92 -0.94
N PHE A 125 10.39 -13.08 -2.22
CA PHE A 125 11.26 -14.16 -2.70
C PHE A 125 12.13 -13.72 -3.88
N LYS A 126 13.09 -14.58 -4.24
CA LYS A 126 13.89 -14.51 -5.47
C LYS A 126 14.19 -15.91 -5.97
N TYR A 127 14.23 -16.11 -7.28
CA TYR A 127 14.80 -17.32 -7.85
C TYR A 127 16.29 -17.45 -7.52
N ALA A 128 16.76 -18.67 -7.28
CA ALA A 128 18.15 -18.94 -6.89
C ALA A 128 19.15 -18.56 -8.00
N ASN A 129 18.72 -18.64 -9.26
CA ASN A 129 19.52 -18.26 -10.43
C ASN A 129 19.59 -16.74 -10.67
N TYR A 130 18.87 -15.90 -9.91
CA TYR A 130 18.75 -14.46 -10.14
C TYR A 130 20.11 -13.73 -10.25
N SER A 131 21.00 -13.94 -9.27
CA SER A 131 22.34 -13.33 -9.25
C SER A 131 23.42 -14.17 -9.93
N ASN A 132 23.10 -15.43 -10.27
CA ASN A 132 24.05 -16.36 -10.87
C ASN A 132 23.33 -17.25 -11.90
N SER A 133 23.41 -16.88 -13.17
CA SER A 133 22.86 -17.66 -14.29
C SER A 133 23.51 -19.05 -14.46
N LYS A 134 24.59 -19.37 -13.73
CA LYS A 134 25.21 -20.71 -13.69
C LYS A 134 24.80 -21.52 -12.45
N TYR A 135 23.81 -21.07 -11.69
CA TYR A 135 23.34 -21.76 -10.48
C TYR A 135 23.03 -23.24 -10.75
N THR A 136 22.30 -23.56 -11.83
CA THR A 136 21.94 -24.94 -12.20
C THR A 136 23.10 -25.84 -12.58
N LYS A 137 24.28 -25.28 -12.85
CA LYS A 137 25.51 -26.05 -13.09
C LYS A 137 26.40 -26.16 -11.85
N THR A 138 26.29 -25.20 -10.93
CA THR A 138 27.24 -25.03 -9.83
C THR A 138 26.65 -25.38 -8.48
N GLY A 139 25.33 -25.34 -8.34
CA GLY A 139 24.63 -25.48 -7.08
C GLY A 139 24.83 -24.31 -6.13
N LYS A 140 25.44 -23.21 -6.56
CA LYS A 140 25.90 -22.14 -5.66
C LYS A 140 25.36 -20.80 -6.09
N THR A 141 24.78 -20.06 -5.16
CA THR A 141 24.36 -18.67 -5.41
C THR A 141 24.51 -17.83 -4.15
N VAL A 142 24.65 -16.53 -4.35
CA VAL A 142 24.69 -15.54 -3.28
C VAL A 142 23.66 -14.48 -3.61
N LEU A 143 22.55 -14.49 -2.87
CA LEU A 143 21.48 -13.53 -3.03
C LEU A 143 21.64 -12.41 -2.00
N LYS A 144 21.22 -11.21 -2.37
CA LYS A 144 21.11 -10.07 -1.45
C LYS A 144 19.65 -9.64 -1.35
N PHE A 145 19.20 -9.43 -0.13
CA PHE A 145 17.88 -8.89 0.19
C PHE A 145 18.09 -7.65 1.05
N GLN A 146 17.35 -6.57 0.80
CA GLN A 146 17.26 -5.48 1.76
C GLN A 146 16.06 -5.84 2.65
N LEU A 147 16.24 -5.88 3.97
CA LEU A 147 15.13 -6.14 4.89
C LEU A 147 14.73 -4.85 5.56
N ILE A 148 13.43 -4.68 5.77
CA ILE A 148 12.87 -3.62 6.60
C ILE A 148 12.52 -4.18 7.97
N ASN A 149 12.60 -3.35 9.01
CA ASN A 149 12.18 -3.74 10.34
C ASN A 149 10.66 -3.70 10.42
N GLN A 150 10.04 -4.88 10.44
CA GLN A 150 8.60 -5.02 10.53
C GLN A 150 8.22 -5.93 11.71
N ARG A 151 8.90 -5.77 12.85
CA ARG A 151 8.61 -6.34 14.18
C ARG A 151 9.15 -7.73 14.49
N ALA A 152 8.92 -8.73 13.65
CA ALA A 152 9.38 -10.10 13.96
C ALA A 152 10.79 -10.36 13.42
N ASP A 153 11.36 -11.48 13.83
CA ASP A 153 12.60 -12.02 13.28
C ASP A 153 12.39 -12.58 11.86
N PHE A 154 13.49 -12.99 11.22
CA PHE A 154 13.52 -13.45 9.84
C PHE A 154 14.24 -14.78 9.69
N SER A 155 13.75 -15.62 8.78
CA SER A 155 14.46 -16.77 8.24
C SER A 155 14.42 -16.74 6.71
N PHE A 156 15.38 -17.45 6.10
CA PHE A 156 15.41 -17.66 4.66
C PHE A 156 15.23 -19.15 4.39
N VAL A 157 14.37 -19.47 3.43
CA VAL A 157 14.07 -20.84 3.07
C VAL A 157 14.38 -21.06 1.61
N LEU A 158 15.13 -22.11 1.31
CA LEU A 158 15.29 -22.59 -0.05
C LEU A 158 14.16 -23.58 -0.35
N PHE A 159 13.50 -23.36 -1.48
CA PHE A 159 12.53 -24.28 -2.06
C PHE A 159 13.00 -24.80 -3.42
N SER A 160 12.55 -26.01 -3.75
CA SER A 160 12.61 -26.60 -5.08
C SER A 160 11.20 -26.95 -5.58
N GLY A 161 11.02 -27.29 -6.85
CA GLY A 161 9.73 -27.72 -7.40
C GLY A 161 8.78 -26.56 -7.77
N GLY A 162 9.33 -25.36 -7.95
CA GLY A 162 8.61 -24.18 -8.39
C GLY A 162 7.69 -23.59 -7.33
N LEU A 163 6.83 -22.66 -7.76
CA LEU A 163 5.88 -21.97 -6.87
C LEU A 163 4.58 -22.78 -6.65
N SER A 164 4.21 -23.67 -7.59
CA SER A 164 2.95 -24.43 -7.55
C SER A 164 3.02 -25.75 -6.77
N THR A 165 4.21 -26.34 -6.62
CA THR A 165 4.42 -27.56 -5.80
C THR A 165 5.69 -27.42 -4.96
N PRO A 166 5.75 -26.41 -4.08
CA PRO A 166 6.97 -26.05 -3.38
C PRO A 166 7.43 -27.17 -2.43
N LYS A 167 8.73 -27.45 -2.46
CA LYS A 167 9.39 -28.41 -1.57
C LYS A 167 10.38 -27.67 -0.71
N LEU A 168 10.15 -27.63 0.60
CA LEU A 168 11.07 -27.00 1.53
C LEU A 168 12.32 -27.87 1.66
N VAL A 169 13.47 -27.38 1.19
CA VAL A 169 14.72 -28.17 1.16
C VAL A 169 15.75 -27.76 2.20
N ALA A 170 15.75 -26.49 2.65
CA ALA A 170 16.60 -26.02 3.74
C ALA A 170 16.08 -24.71 4.34
N VAL A 171 16.31 -24.50 5.65
CA VAL A 171 16.04 -23.25 6.38
C VAL A 171 17.35 -22.67 6.90
N SER A 172 17.49 -21.34 6.86
CA SER A 172 18.68 -20.65 7.35
C SER A 172 18.69 -20.51 8.87
N ASN A 173 19.81 -20.02 9.39
CA ASN A 173 19.84 -19.36 10.70
C ASN A 173 18.85 -18.17 10.75
N PHE A 174 18.39 -17.82 11.95
CA PHE A 174 17.49 -16.68 12.15
C PHE A 174 18.25 -15.37 12.26
N LEU A 175 17.63 -14.29 11.81
CA LEU A 175 18.11 -12.92 11.93
C LEU A 175 17.07 -12.06 12.64
N THR A 176 17.51 -11.00 13.31
CA THR A 176 16.58 -10.04 13.91
C THR A 176 17.16 -8.62 13.91
N PHE A 177 16.29 -7.61 13.93
CA PHE A 177 16.74 -6.25 14.18
C PHE A 177 17.12 -6.09 15.65
N ALA A 178 18.05 -5.18 15.95
CA ALA A 178 18.50 -4.91 17.31
C ALA A 178 17.35 -4.47 18.22
N ASN A 179 16.38 -3.73 17.67
CA ASN A 179 15.09 -3.47 18.29
C ASN A 179 13.97 -3.72 17.27
N PRO A 180 13.43 -4.94 17.21
CA PRO A 180 12.37 -5.24 16.26
C PRO A 180 11.08 -4.43 16.54
N LYS A 181 10.84 -4.07 17.80
CA LYS A 181 9.62 -3.36 18.24
C LYS A 181 9.68 -1.84 18.02
N ALA A 182 10.77 -1.32 17.44
CA ALA A 182 10.99 0.11 17.28
C ALA A 182 9.78 0.85 16.63
N PRO A 183 9.51 2.11 17.00
CA PRO A 183 8.53 2.95 16.32
C PRO A 183 9.07 3.37 14.95
N LEU A 184 8.34 3.06 13.87
CA LEU A 184 8.80 3.18 12.49
C LEU A 184 7.71 3.73 11.56
N TYR A 185 8.15 4.19 10.39
CA TYR A 185 7.33 4.62 9.26
C TYR A 185 6.28 5.69 9.62
N PRO A 186 6.70 6.82 10.23
CA PRO A 186 5.80 7.91 10.52
C PRO A 186 5.22 8.48 9.23
N ARG A 187 3.91 8.70 9.24
CA ARG A 187 3.15 9.29 8.15
C ARG A 187 2.23 10.38 8.67
N LEU A 188 2.30 11.52 8.00
CA LEU A 188 1.57 12.73 8.32
C LEU A 188 0.25 12.75 7.57
N ALA A 189 -0.79 13.26 8.21
CA ALA A 189 -2.04 13.60 7.54
C ALA A 189 -2.65 14.83 8.17
N GLN A 190 -3.37 15.62 7.38
CA GLN A 190 -4.12 16.76 7.94
C GLN A 190 -5.18 16.25 8.91
N GLY A 191 -5.32 16.95 10.04
CA GLY A 191 -6.30 16.67 11.08
C GLY A 191 -7.68 17.21 10.76
N LYS A 192 -8.55 17.24 11.77
CA LYS A 192 -9.94 17.73 11.61
C LYS A 192 -10.05 19.25 11.49
N SER A 193 -8.95 19.97 11.72
CA SER A 193 -8.86 21.42 11.67
C SER A 193 -7.61 21.85 10.91
N TRP A 194 -7.64 23.04 10.31
CA TRP A 194 -6.55 23.56 9.47
C TRP A 194 -5.21 23.70 10.19
N ASP A 195 -5.23 23.84 11.52
CA ASP A 195 -4.06 23.99 12.40
C ASP A 195 -3.64 22.67 13.06
N GLU A 196 -4.26 21.56 12.69
CA GLU A 196 -4.00 20.23 13.22
C GLU A 196 -3.34 19.31 12.17
N MET A 197 -2.25 18.67 12.57
CA MET A 197 -1.55 17.64 11.82
C MET A 197 -1.51 16.38 12.66
N THR A 198 -1.73 15.21 12.07
CA THR A 198 -1.54 13.94 12.75
C THR A 198 -0.19 13.34 12.38
N VAL A 199 0.43 12.64 13.33
CA VAL A 199 1.53 11.71 13.07
C VAL A 199 1.03 10.32 13.42
N THR A 200 0.98 9.45 12.42
CA THR A 200 0.69 8.04 12.60
C THR A 200 1.96 7.21 12.41
N TRP A 201 2.24 6.24 13.26
CA TRP A 201 3.41 5.35 13.11
C TRP A 201 3.08 3.94 13.60
N THR A 202 3.94 2.98 13.26
CA THR A 202 3.76 1.57 13.65
C THR A 202 4.86 1.16 14.63
N SER A 203 4.53 0.38 15.66
CA SER A 203 5.52 -0.20 16.56
C SER A 203 5.14 -1.62 17.00
N GLY A 204 6.06 -2.31 17.69
CA GLY A 204 5.74 -3.58 18.34
C GLY A 204 5.22 -3.43 19.77
N TYR A 205 5.20 -2.23 20.35
CA TYR A 205 4.90 -2.02 21.76
C TYR A 205 3.39 -1.88 22.02
N ALA A 206 2.86 -2.77 22.83
CA ALA A 206 1.50 -2.65 23.36
C ALA A 206 1.42 -1.54 24.43
N LEU A 207 0.20 -1.09 24.75
CA LEU A 207 -0.04 -0.01 25.71
C LEU A 207 0.36 -0.35 27.16
N ASP A 208 0.41 -1.64 27.50
CA ASP A 208 0.89 -2.14 28.79
C ASP A 208 2.43 -2.26 28.85
N GLU A 209 3.11 -2.21 27.71
CA GLU A 209 4.57 -2.22 27.61
C GLU A 209 5.17 -0.81 27.52
N ALA A 210 4.52 0.09 26.78
CA ALA A 210 4.99 1.46 26.60
C ALA A 210 3.83 2.45 26.37
N VAL A 211 4.01 3.69 26.85
CA VAL A 211 3.06 4.78 26.60
C VAL A 211 3.49 5.54 25.34
N PRO A 212 2.72 5.52 24.24
CA PRO A 212 3.09 6.18 23.00
C PRO A 212 2.79 7.69 23.05
N PHE A 213 3.76 8.50 22.64
CA PHE A 213 3.63 9.94 22.53
C PHE A 213 4.57 10.48 21.44
N VAL A 214 4.25 11.67 20.91
CA VAL A 214 5.15 12.44 20.05
C VAL A 214 5.68 13.64 20.83
N GLU A 215 7.00 13.83 20.79
CA GLU A 215 7.64 15.05 21.25
C GLU A 215 7.92 15.95 20.04
N TYR A 216 7.40 17.18 20.06
CA TYR A 216 7.44 18.10 18.91
C TYR A 216 7.71 19.53 19.36
N ALA A 217 8.24 20.37 18.45
CA ALA A 217 8.44 21.78 18.69
C ALA A 217 8.43 22.54 17.37
N VAL A 218 8.00 23.80 17.39
CA VAL A 218 8.43 24.75 16.38
C VAL A 218 9.93 24.97 16.54
N LYS A 219 10.69 24.99 15.43
CA LYS A 219 12.15 25.15 15.47
C LYS A 219 12.54 26.39 16.31
N GLY A 220 13.33 26.18 17.36
CA GLY A 220 13.76 27.22 18.29
C GLY A 220 12.84 27.47 19.49
N GLN A 221 11.71 26.76 19.60
CA GLN A 221 10.82 26.80 20.75
C GLN A 221 11.01 25.59 21.68
N ALA A 222 10.40 25.67 22.87
CA ALA A 222 10.36 24.57 23.82
C ALA A 222 9.57 23.38 23.22
N LYS A 223 10.01 22.17 23.57
CA LYS A 223 9.35 20.95 23.13
C LYS A 223 8.07 20.72 23.92
N ALA A 224 7.01 20.33 23.22
CA ALA A 224 5.76 19.85 23.76
C ALA A 224 5.63 18.33 23.53
N ARG A 225 4.76 17.69 24.30
CA ARG A 225 4.40 16.28 24.12
C ARG A 225 2.92 16.16 23.81
N SER A 226 2.57 15.32 22.84
CA SER A 226 1.19 14.96 22.53
C SER A 226 1.03 13.44 22.68
N PRO A 227 -0.01 12.96 23.39
CA PRO A 227 -0.27 11.53 23.53
C PRO A 227 -0.75 10.94 22.20
N ALA A 228 -0.60 9.62 22.04
CA ALA A 228 -1.17 8.91 20.89
C ALA A 228 -2.29 7.95 21.30
N GLY A 229 -3.35 7.92 20.49
CA GLY A 229 -4.29 6.80 20.45
C GLY A 229 -3.63 5.60 19.78
N THR A 230 -4.01 4.38 20.16
CA THR A 230 -3.41 3.15 19.62
C THR A 230 -4.49 2.20 19.13
N LEU A 231 -4.30 1.68 17.92
CA LEU A 231 -5.14 0.67 17.27
C LEU A 231 -4.27 -0.53 16.87
N THR A 232 -4.91 -1.66 16.61
CA THR A 232 -4.28 -2.84 16.02
C THR A 232 -5.31 -3.53 15.12
N ILE A 233 -4.85 -4.44 14.28
CA ILE A 233 -5.70 -5.25 13.41
C ILE A 233 -5.67 -6.67 13.98
N ASP A 234 -6.84 -7.26 14.19
CA ASP A 234 -6.97 -8.67 14.56
C ASP A 234 -7.22 -9.50 13.30
N GLN A 235 -6.66 -10.71 13.22
CA GLN A 235 -6.83 -11.60 12.07
C GLN A 235 -8.31 -11.84 11.74
N ASN A 236 -9.17 -11.97 12.76
CA ASN A 236 -10.59 -12.24 12.59
C ASN A 236 -11.41 -11.01 12.18
N SER A 237 -10.82 -9.81 12.24
CA SER A 237 -11.47 -8.60 11.72
C SER A 237 -11.44 -8.54 10.19
N LEU A 238 -10.56 -9.32 9.55
CA LEU A 238 -10.49 -9.44 8.09
C LEU A 238 -11.61 -10.35 7.56
N CYS A 239 -12.07 -10.07 6.35
CA CYS A 239 -13.27 -10.67 5.78
C CYS A 239 -13.03 -11.99 5.06
N GLY A 240 -11.81 -12.30 4.62
CA GLY A 240 -11.56 -13.53 3.86
C GLY A 240 -10.11 -13.78 3.48
N SER A 241 -9.90 -14.80 2.64
CA SER A 241 -8.58 -15.23 2.16
C SER A 241 -8.10 -14.36 0.98
N PRO A 242 -6.78 -14.09 0.85
CA PRO A 242 -5.69 -14.55 1.72
C PRO A 242 -5.51 -13.76 3.03
N ALA A 243 -6.15 -12.59 3.18
CA ALA A 243 -5.94 -11.68 4.33
C ALA A 243 -6.10 -12.35 5.70
N ARG A 244 -7.16 -13.14 5.87
CA ARG A 244 -7.51 -13.86 7.11
C ARG A 244 -6.77 -15.20 7.26
N THR A 245 -6.07 -15.66 6.22
CA THR A 245 -5.47 -17.00 6.17
C THR A 245 -3.96 -16.90 5.90
N VAL A 246 -3.49 -17.31 4.73
CA VAL A 246 -2.06 -17.41 4.39
C VAL A 246 -1.36 -16.06 4.30
N GLY A 247 -2.08 -15.01 3.95
CA GLY A 247 -1.52 -13.69 3.84
C GLY A 247 -1.47 -12.95 5.18
N TRP A 248 -2.06 -13.51 6.24
CA TRP A 248 -2.08 -12.90 7.56
C TRP A 248 -0.67 -12.70 8.10
N ARG A 249 -0.44 -11.50 8.62
CA ARG A 249 0.73 -11.15 9.42
C ARG A 249 0.38 -10.05 10.39
N ASP A 250 0.71 -10.27 11.66
CA ASP A 250 0.51 -9.30 12.74
C ASP A 250 1.13 -7.93 12.37
N GLN A 251 0.30 -6.89 12.42
CA GLN A 251 0.66 -5.50 12.06
C GLN A 251 1.22 -4.68 13.23
N GLY A 252 1.31 -5.27 14.43
CA GLY A 252 1.71 -4.61 15.65
C GLY A 252 0.68 -3.59 16.10
N PHE A 253 1.18 -2.44 16.56
CA PHE A 253 0.37 -1.37 17.10
C PHE A 253 0.56 -0.10 16.26
N ILE A 254 -0.57 0.47 15.84
CA ILE A 254 -0.65 1.70 15.05
C ILE A 254 -1.00 2.82 16.01
N HIS A 255 -0.12 3.80 16.13
CA HIS A 255 -0.27 4.92 17.04
C HIS A 255 -0.54 6.20 16.26
N THR A 256 -1.52 7.00 16.65
CA THR A 256 -1.81 8.30 16.05
C THR A 256 -1.81 9.40 17.11
N SER A 257 -0.93 10.38 16.94
CA SER A 257 -0.83 11.58 17.78
C SER A 257 -1.32 12.81 17.02
N PHE A 258 -1.96 13.74 17.73
CA PHE A 258 -2.51 14.97 17.17
C PHE A 258 -1.65 16.15 17.57
N LEU A 259 -1.13 16.86 16.59
CA LEU A 259 -0.16 17.93 16.76
C LEU A 259 -0.76 19.23 16.25
N LYS A 260 -0.61 20.29 17.04
CA LYS A 260 -0.99 21.63 16.60
C LYS A 260 0.25 22.40 16.18
N ASN A 261 0.15 23.15 15.07
CA ASN A 261 1.19 24.09 14.60
C ASN A 261 2.54 23.47 14.17
N LEU A 262 2.59 22.59 13.16
CA LEU A 262 3.84 21.90 12.77
C LEU A 262 4.14 21.83 11.26
N TRP A 263 5.45 21.67 10.95
CA TRP A 263 5.99 21.46 9.60
C TRP A 263 7.18 20.46 9.61
N PRO A 264 7.37 19.64 8.55
CA PRO A 264 8.17 18.41 8.66
C PRO A 264 9.33 18.26 7.63
N ASN A 265 10.17 17.19 7.78
CA ASN A 265 11.40 16.78 7.03
C ASN A 265 11.69 15.27 7.33
N PHE A 266 12.73 14.57 6.80
CA PHE A 266 12.93 13.78 5.55
C PHE A 266 13.30 12.31 5.94
N VAL A 267 13.27 11.32 5.00
CA VAL A 267 14.34 10.29 4.68
C VAL A 267 13.82 9.04 3.88
N TYR A 268 14.64 8.57 2.91
CA TYR A 268 14.58 7.66 1.71
C TYR A 268 14.05 6.19 1.70
N ALA A 269 13.69 5.72 0.48
CA ALA A 269 13.04 4.44 0.10
C ALA A 269 14.00 3.30 -0.36
N GLU A 270 13.48 2.07 -0.55
CA GLU A 270 14.22 0.80 -0.79
C GLU A 270 14.23 0.33 -2.27
N ARG A 271 15.33 -0.36 -2.68
CA ARG A 271 15.46 -1.07 -3.97
C ARG A 271 16.31 -2.32 -3.82
N ASP A 272 15.68 -3.48 -3.70
CA ASP A 272 16.40 -4.75 -3.52
C ASP A 272 16.30 -5.74 -4.67
N GLY A 273 15.42 -5.53 -5.66
CA GLY A 273 15.24 -6.41 -6.81
C GLY A 273 14.53 -7.73 -6.49
N SER A 274 13.76 -7.78 -5.40
CA SER A 274 12.78 -8.86 -5.15
C SER A 274 11.58 -8.77 -6.09
N THR A 275 10.91 -9.91 -6.34
CA THR A 275 9.78 -10.02 -7.29
C THR A 275 8.64 -9.03 -7.00
N MET A 276 8.46 -8.63 -5.73
CA MET A 276 7.44 -7.67 -5.30
C MET A 276 7.52 -6.32 -6.03
N TYR A 277 8.72 -5.83 -6.33
CA TYR A 277 8.91 -4.52 -6.98
C TYR A 277 9.47 -4.61 -8.39
N ALA A 278 10.21 -5.68 -8.70
CA ALA A 278 10.82 -5.86 -10.01
C ALA A 278 9.77 -6.13 -11.11
N ASP A 279 8.77 -6.98 -10.80
CA ASP A 279 7.86 -7.53 -11.80
C ASP A 279 6.40 -7.06 -11.61
N TYR A 280 5.99 -6.72 -10.38
CA TYR A 280 4.60 -6.34 -10.07
C TYR A 280 4.35 -4.83 -10.12
N GLN A 281 5.18 -4.02 -9.45
CA GLN A 281 4.98 -2.56 -9.36
C GLN A 281 6.22 -1.72 -9.73
N PRO A 282 6.87 -1.94 -10.89
CA PRO A 282 8.09 -1.19 -11.23
C PRO A 282 7.85 0.33 -11.38
N GLY A 283 6.64 0.74 -11.77
CA GLY A 283 6.24 2.15 -11.85
C GLY A 283 6.19 2.86 -10.50
N SER A 284 5.84 2.13 -9.43
CA SER A 284 5.70 2.66 -8.06
C SER A 284 7.01 3.27 -7.55
N LEU A 285 8.13 2.58 -7.80
CA LEU A 285 9.47 3.05 -7.42
C LEU A 285 9.87 4.31 -8.19
N ASN A 286 9.58 4.39 -9.48
CA ASN A 286 9.89 5.59 -10.28
C ASN A 286 9.08 6.80 -9.82
N THR A 287 7.78 6.63 -9.55
CA THR A 287 6.93 7.70 -9.02
C THR A 287 7.43 8.16 -7.66
N THR A 288 7.72 7.23 -6.75
CA THR A 288 8.26 7.53 -5.42
C THR A 288 9.56 8.34 -5.51
N ASP A 289 10.49 7.92 -6.37
CA ASP A 289 11.76 8.62 -6.58
C ASP A 289 11.58 10.05 -7.11
N GLN A 290 10.68 10.26 -8.08
CA GLN A 290 10.44 11.61 -8.60
C GLN A 290 9.83 12.52 -7.54
N LEU A 291 8.88 12.00 -6.76
CA LEU A 291 8.28 12.76 -5.64
C LEU A 291 9.34 13.10 -4.59
N ILE A 292 10.20 12.16 -4.20
CA ILE A 292 11.30 12.42 -3.26
C ILE A 292 12.27 13.46 -3.81
N LYS A 293 12.63 13.36 -5.09
CA LYS A 293 13.55 14.28 -5.75
C LYS A 293 13.01 15.71 -5.80
N ASP A 294 11.70 15.86 -5.99
CA ASP A 294 11.02 17.15 -6.07
C ASP A 294 10.33 17.57 -4.77
N LEU A 295 10.53 16.84 -3.66
CA LEU A 295 9.76 17.00 -2.41
C LEU A 295 9.87 18.40 -1.82
N LYS A 296 10.95 19.14 -2.08
CA LYS A 296 11.10 20.54 -1.65
C LYS A 296 10.11 21.51 -2.33
N ASN A 297 9.52 21.09 -3.43
CA ASN A 297 8.51 21.83 -4.20
C ASN A 297 7.11 21.19 -4.09
N ILE A 298 6.97 20.16 -3.25
CA ILE A 298 5.71 19.45 -3.01
C ILE A 298 5.33 19.68 -1.56
N ASP A 299 4.12 20.19 -1.38
CA ASP A 299 3.62 20.60 -0.06
C ASP A 299 2.67 19.58 0.59
N ILE A 300 1.99 18.80 -0.24
CA ILE A 300 0.99 17.80 0.14
C ILE A 300 0.86 16.77 -0.98
N VAL A 301 0.64 15.51 -0.63
CA VAL A 301 0.43 14.40 -1.57
C VAL A 301 -0.93 13.77 -1.33
N PHE A 302 -1.65 13.46 -2.41
CA PHE A 302 -2.87 12.67 -2.39
C PHE A 302 -2.65 11.38 -3.20
N VAL A 303 -2.78 10.21 -2.57
CA VAL A 303 -2.84 8.91 -3.25
C VAL A 303 -4.29 8.44 -3.25
N ILE A 304 -4.91 8.50 -4.42
CA ILE A 304 -6.37 8.41 -4.58
C ILE A 304 -6.85 6.96 -4.77
N GLY A 305 -6.57 6.11 -3.78
CA GLY A 305 -6.92 4.69 -3.79
C GLY A 305 -5.87 3.82 -4.47
N ASP A 306 -6.02 2.51 -4.28
CA ASP A 306 -5.12 1.46 -4.72
C ASP A 306 -3.67 1.72 -4.25
N LEU A 307 -3.50 1.60 -2.93
CA LEU A 307 -2.31 2.01 -2.20
C LEU A 307 -1.18 1.01 -2.38
N ALA A 308 -1.25 -0.11 -1.66
CA ALA A 308 -0.17 -1.09 -1.61
C ALA A 308 -0.38 -2.24 -2.59
N TYR A 309 -1.62 -2.47 -3.04
CA TYR A 309 -2.07 -3.73 -3.65
C TYR A 309 -1.62 -4.96 -2.82
N ALA A 310 -1.65 -4.85 -1.49
CA ALA A 310 -1.33 -5.98 -0.62
C ALA A 310 -2.28 -7.15 -0.89
N ASN A 311 -3.54 -6.86 -1.20
CA ASN A 311 -4.57 -7.82 -1.64
C ASN A 311 -4.62 -9.04 -0.71
N GLY A 312 -4.54 -8.78 0.60
CA GLY A 312 -4.53 -9.79 1.64
C GLY A 312 -3.17 -10.37 2.01
N TYR A 313 -2.08 -10.06 1.29
CA TYR A 313 -0.72 -10.35 1.75
C TYR A 313 -0.22 -9.22 2.66
N ILE A 314 -0.69 -9.25 3.91
CA ILE A 314 -0.66 -8.15 4.86
C ILE A 314 0.76 -7.61 5.17
N SER A 315 1.80 -8.42 4.95
CA SER A 315 3.20 -7.98 5.07
C SER A 315 3.60 -6.83 4.14
N GLN A 316 2.91 -6.64 3.01
CA GLN A 316 3.20 -5.60 2.03
C GLN A 316 2.84 -4.19 2.52
N TRP A 317 1.95 -4.06 3.50
CA TRP A 317 1.61 -2.75 4.05
C TRP A 317 2.79 -2.09 4.76
N ASP A 318 3.59 -2.85 5.53
CA ASP A 318 4.85 -2.32 6.09
C ASP A 318 5.85 -1.94 4.99
N GLN A 319 5.89 -2.72 3.89
CA GLN A 319 6.75 -2.40 2.74
C GLN A 319 6.32 -1.08 2.09
N PHE A 320 5.03 -0.89 1.86
CA PHE A 320 4.48 0.35 1.33
C PHE A 320 4.77 1.54 2.26
N MET A 321 4.54 1.39 3.57
CA MET A 321 4.81 2.44 4.55
C MET A 321 6.30 2.81 4.60
N SER A 322 7.20 1.82 4.58
CA SER A 322 8.66 2.03 4.47
C SER A 322 9.07 2.70 3.16
N GLN A 323 8.38 2.40 2.06
CA GLN A 323 8.64 3.00 0.75
C GLN A 323 8.24 4.48 0.71
N VAL A 324 7.07 4.83 1.26
CA VAL A 324 6.53 6.21 1.19
C VAL A 324 6.93 7.08 2.37
N GLU A 325 7.49 6.51 3.44
CA GLU A 325 8.06 7.21 4.59
C GLU A 325 8.87 8.48 4.23
N PRO A 326 9.71 8.53 3.18
CA PRO A 326 10.49 9.72 2.85
C PRO A 326 9.64 10.93 2.50
N ILE A 327 8.44 10.67 1.97
CA ILE A 327 7.45 11.65 1.58
C ILE A 327 6.52 11.87 2.78
N ALA A 328 5.94 10.79 3.31
CA ALA A 328 4.89 10.84 4.31
C ALA A 328 5.36 11.33 5.69
N SER A 329 6.64 11.18 6.03
CA SER A 329 7.22 11.78 7.24
C SER A 329 7.47 13.30 7.10
N THR A 330 7.37 13.84 5.88
CA THR A 330 7.79 15.19 5.52
C THR A 330 6.65 16.09 5.08
N VAL A 331 5.65 15.55 4.41
CA VAL A 331 4.45 16.29 3.98
C VAL A 331 3.21 15.46 4.27
N PRO A 332 2.03 16.08 4.40
CA PRO A 332 0.81 15.31 4.57
C PRO A 332 0.60 14.36 3.40
N PHE A 333 0.41 13.09 3.71
CA PHE A 333 0.21 12.00 2.77
C PHE A 333 -1.24 11.53 2.90
N MET A 334 -2.11 12.21 2.18
CA MET A 334 -3.54 12.00 2.21
C MET A 334 -3.90 10.81 1.31
N VAL A 335 -4.79 9.94 1.77
CA VAL A 335 -5.18 8.73 1.03
C VAL A 335 -6.68 8.73 0.72
N ALA A 336 -7.08 8.08 -0.36
CA ALA A 336 -8.46 7.62 -0.58
C ALA A 336 -8.46 6.08 -0.58
N SER A 337 -9.66 5.48 -0.55
CA SER A 337 -9.86 4.04 -0.71
C SER A 337 -10.09 3.72 -2.19
N GLY A 338 -9.44 2.67 -2.67
CA GLY A 338 -9.71 2.04 -3.95
C GLY A 338 -10.26 0.63 -3.80
N ASN A 339 -10.44 -0.06 -4.92
CA ASN A 339 -11.02 -1.39 -4.90
C ASN A 339 -10.11 -2.43 -4.23
N HIS A 340 -8.79 -2.27 -4.37
CA HIS A 340 -7.82 -3.13 -3.71
C HIS A 340 -7.71 -2.90 -2.19
N GLU A 341 -8.27 -1.81 -1.66
CA GLU A 341 -8.41 -1.64 -0.23
C GLU A 341 -9.73 -2.23 0.29
N ARG A 342 -10.84 -2.02 -0.42
CA ARG A 342 -12.19 -2.12 0.17
C ARG A 342 -13.08 -3.22 -0.39
N THR A 343 -12.94 -3.60 -1.65
CA THR A 343 -13.92 -4.45 -2.35
C THR A 343 -13.85 -5.90 -1.87
N TRP A 344 -14.92 -6.37 -1.24
CA TRP A 344 -15.12 -7.75 -0.81
C TRP A 344 -16.61 -8.10 -0.71
N PRO A 345 -17.06 -9.32 -1.07
CA PRO A 345 -18.48 -9.64 -1.03
C PRO A 345 -19.04 -9.61 0.39
N ASN A 346 -20.29 -9.12 0.54
CA ASN A 346 -21.01 -9.05 1.81
C ASN A 346 -20.30 -8.23 2.92
N SER A 347 -19.42 -7.30 2.54
CA SER A 347 -18.67 -6.44 3.49
C SER A 347 -19.21 -5.02 3.61
N GLY A 348 -20.35 -4.71 2.98
CA GLY A 348 -20.95 -3.36 2.98
C GLY A 348 -20.45 -2.41 1.88
N GLY A 349 -19.51 -2.84 1.03
CA GLY A 349 -19.12 -2.10 -0.17
C GLY A 349 -20.20 -2.12 -1.25
N PHE A 350 -20.18 -1.15 -2.15
CA PHE A 350 -21.05 -1.06 -3.32
C PHE A 350 -20.75 -2.16 -4.34
N TYR A 351 -19.47 -2.38 -4.62
CA TYR A 351 -18.99 -3.45 -5.49
C TYR A 351 -18.79 -4.76 -4.73
N GLN A 352 -19.11 -5.89 -5.37
CA GLN A 352 -19.11 -7.23 -4.78
C GLN A 352 -18.07 -8.16 -5.42
N TYR A 353 -16.89 -7.62 -5.74
CA TYR A 353 -15.72 -8.38 -6.21
C TYR A 353 -14.79 -8.74 -5.04
N THR A 354 -13.63 -9.31 -5.33
CA THR A 354 -12.68 -9.84 -4.32
C THR A 354 -11.33 -9.12 -4.32
N ASP A 355 -11.25 -7.94 -4.94
CA ASP A 355 -10.00 -7.24 -5.27
C ASP A 355 -9.12 -6.96 -4.05
N SER A 356 -9.74 -6.71 -2.89
CA SER A 356 -9.01 -6.49 -1.62
C SER A 356 -8.38 -7.74 -1.02
N GLY A 357 -8.64 -8.93 -1.56
CA GLY A 357 -8.12 -10.19 -1.03
C GLY A 357 -8.55 -10.49 0.41
N GLY A 358 -9.71 -9.97 0.82
CA GLY A 358 -10.30 -10.19 2.13
C GLY A 358 -9.96 -9.11 3.16
N GLU A 359 -9.23 -8.05 2.78
CA GLU A 359 -8.92 -6.95 3.68
C GLU A 359 -10.13 -6.06 4.00
N CYS A 360 -11.04 -5.92 3.04
CA CYS A 360 -12.34 -5.26 3.19
C CYS A 360 -12.30 -3.87 3.88
N GLY A 361 -11.25 -3.10 3.64
CA GLY A 361 -11.04 -1.74 4.13
C GLY A 361 -10.33 -1.64 5.47
N VAL A 362 -10.34 -2.71 6.29
CA VAL A 362 -9.85 -2.68 7.68
C VAL A 362 -8.39 -2.25 7.76
N THR A 363 -7.55 -2.77 6.87
CA THR A 363 -6.11 -2.50 6.90
C THR A 363 -5.81 -1.04 6.57
N ALA A 364 -6.30 -0.56 5.42
CA ALA A 364 -6.11 0.83 5.01
C ALA A 364 -6.73 1.80 6.02
N GLU A 365 -7.93 1.48 6.52
CA GLU A 365 -8.65 2.30 7.52
C GLU A 365 -7.80 2.46 8.76
N THR A 366 -7.15 1.39 9.22
CA THR A 366 -6.38 1.41 10.48
C THR A 366 -5.02 2.07 10.29
N LEU A 367 -4.31 1.72 9.21
CA LEU A 367 -2.94 2.16 8.96
C LEU A 367 -2.84 3.63 8.61
N PHE A 368 -3.81 4.21 7.90
CA PHE A 368 -3.75 5.62 7.49
C PHE A 368 -4.77 6.46 8.24
N TYR A 369 -4.35 7.64 8.69
CA TYR A 369 -5.26 8.65 9.21
C TYR A 369 -5.72 9.56 8.09
N PHE A 370 -7.01 9.90 8.11
CA PHE A 370 -7.62 10.94 7.29
C PHE A 370 -8.81 11.51 8.08
N PRO A 371 -9.18 12.80 7.87
CA PRO A 371 -10.13 13.50 8.73
C PRO A 371 -11.59 13.19 8.39
N ALA A 372 -11.93 11.92 8.16
CA ALA A 372 -13.32 11.48 8.00
C ALA A 372 -14.07 11.52 9.34
N GLU A 373 -15.39 11.75 9.27
CA GLU A 373 -16.27 11.63 10.44
C GLU A 373 -16.35 10.16 10.90
N ASN A 374 -16.51 9.25 9.95
CA ASN A 374 -16.39 7.80 10.11
C ASN A 374 -15.29 7.28 9.18
N ARG A 375 -14.21 6.72 9.73
CA ARG A 375 -13.06 6.26 8.92
C ARG A 375 -13.42 5.07 8.03
N ALA A 376 -14.34 4.20 8.44
CA ALA A 376 -14.82 3.09 7.62
C ALA A 376 -15.49 3.53 6.30
N ASN A 377 -15.95 4.78 6.23
CA ASN A 377 -16.57 5.35 5.04
C ASN A 377 -15.54 5.95 4.05
N PHE A 378 -14.30 6.23 4.48
CA PHE A 378 -13.22 6.79 3.65
C PHE A 378 -13.42 8.14 2.93
N TRP A 379 -14.62 8.72 2.92
CA TRP A 379 -14.85 10.06 2.36
C TRP A 379 -14.60 11.17 3.39
N TYR A 380 -13.93 12.23 2.96
CA TYR A 380 -13.58 13.38 3.82
C TYR A 380 -13.28 14.63 3.01
N SER A 381 -13.27 15.77 3.69
CA SER A 381 -12.86 17.05 3.13
C SER A 381 -11.58 17.52 3.79
N THR A 382 -10.68 18.15 3.04
CA THR A 382 -9.51 18.80 3.63
C THR A 382 -9.13 20.07 2.88
N ASP A 383 -8.36 20.93 3.53
CA ASP A 383 -7.99 22.25 3.02
C ASP A 383 -6.47 22.43 3.00
N TYR A 384 -5.94 22.95 1.90
CA TYR A 384 -4.54 23.38 1.82
C TYR A 384 -4.45 24.77 1.19
N GLY A 385 -4.33 25.80 2.02
CA GLY A 385 -4.27 27.19 1.57
C GLY A 385 -5.51 27.57 0.73
N MET A 386 -5.29 27.80 -0.57
CA MET A 386 -6.36 28.18 -1.52
C MET A 386 -7.18 27.00 -2.08
N PHE A 387 -6.85 25.78 -1.69
CA PHE A 387 -7.47 24.55 -2.19
C PHE A 387 -8.43 23.94 -1.17
N ARG A 388 -9.63 23.57 -1.63
CA ARG A 388 -10.57 22.66 -0.97
C ARG A 388 -10.57 21.34 -1.72
N PHE A 389 -10.36 20.25 -1.02
CA PHE A 389 -10.45 18.89 -1.55
C PHE A 389 -11.68 18.19 -0.97
N CYS A 390 -12.49 17.59 -1.83
CA CYS A 390 -13.60 16.70 -1.48
C CYS A 390 -13.24 15.29 -1.98
N ILE A 391 -12.87 14.41 -1.05
CA ILE A 391 -12.41 13.05 -1.35
C ILE A 391 -13.59 12.10 -1.19
N ALA A 392 -13.95 11.43 -2.28
CA ALA A 392 -14.96 10.38 -2.32
C ALA A 392 -14.29 9.00 -2.17
N ASP A 393 -15.07 8.05 -1.66
CA ASP A 393 -14.78 6.63 -1.73
C ASP A 393 -15.66 5.98 -2.81
N SER A 394 -15.05 5.58 -3.91
CA SER A 394 -15.76 4.93 -5.02
C SER A 394 -16.22 3.52 -4.69
N GLU A 395 -15.85 2.97 -3.53
CA GLU A 395 -16.26 1.62 -3.15
C GLU A 395 -17.53 1.59 -2.29
N HIS A 396 -18.10 2.75 -1.97
CA HIS A 396 -19.44 2.90 -1.35
C HIS A 396 -20.39 3.68 -2.27
N ASP A 397 -21.71 3.54 -2.09
CA ASP A 397 -22.70 4.16 -2.97
C ASP A 397 -22.58 5.71 -2.98
N TRP A 398 -22.26 6.29 -4.14
CA TRP A 398 -22.12 7.75 -4.35
C TRP A 398 -23.35 8.38 -5.03
N ARG A 399 -24.41 7.62 -5.32
CA ARG A 399 -25.59 8.12 -6.05
C ARG A 399 -26.47 9.03 -5.19
N GLU A 400 -27.30 9.83 -5.85
CA GLU A 400 -28.22 10.75 -5.19
C GLU A 400 -29.06 10.06 -4.11
N GLY A 401 -29.12 10.68 -2.94
CA GLY A 401 -29.80 10.14 -1.76
C GLY A 401 -28.94 9.25 -0.86
N SER A 402 -27.72 8.87 -1.27
CA SER A 402 -26.77 8.17 -0.40
C SER A 402 -26.19 9.11 0.68
N GLU A 403 -25.59 8.52 1.72
CA GLU A 403 -24.86 9.28 2.74
C GLU A 403 -23.68 10.04 2.15
N GLN A 404 -22.88 9.36 1.32
CA GLN A 404 -21.74 9.95 0.63
C GLN A 404 -22.16 11.11 -0.27
N TYR A 405 -23.26 10.99 -1.00
CA TYR A 405 -23.75 12.07 -1.85
C TYR A 405 -24.07 13.34 -1.04
N ARG A 406 -24.74 13.19 0.11
CA ARG A 406 -25.03 14.33 1.01
C ARG A 406 -23.73 14.95 1.57
N PHE A 407 -22.75 14.11 1.91
CA PHE A 407 -21.43 14.58 2.30
C PHE A 407 -20.77 15.41 1.19
N LEU A 408 -20.77 14.92 -0.05
CA LEU A 408 -20.19 15.61 -1.20
C LEU A 408 -20.91 16.94 -1.47
N GLU A 409 -22.24 16.97 -1.40
CA GLU A 409 -23.02 18.20 -1.51
C GLU A 409 -22.57 19.25 -0.50
N HIS A 410 -22.46 18.84 0.76
CA HIS A 410 -22.05 19.71 1.85
C HIS A 410 -20.59 20.17 1.70
N CYS A 411 -19.67 19.29 1.32
CA CYS A 411 -18.27 19.63 1.11
C CYS A 411 -18.08 20.70 0.02
N LEU A 412 -18.81 20.54 -1.09
CA LEU A 412 -18.74 21.43 -2.25
C LEU A 412 -19.47 22.76 -2.02
N ALA A 413 -20.56 22.77 -1.24
CA ALA A 413 -21.37 23.97 -1.01
C ALA A 413 -20.80 24.91 0.07
N THR A 414 -20.00 24.40 1.01
CA THR A 414 -19.55 25.17 2.19
C THR A 414 -18.25 25.96 1.98
N VAL A 415 -17.59 25.82 0.83
CA VAL A 415 -16.32 26.52 0.56
C VAL A 415 -16.55 28.00 0.22
N ASP A 416 -15.86 28.92 0.92
CA ASP A 416 -15.81 30.33 0.53
C ASP A 416 -14.88 30.49 -0.68
N ARG A 417 -15.47 30.50 -1.88
CA ARG A 417 -14.75 30.56 -3.16
C ARG A 417 -13.90 31.82 -3.37
N ARG A 418 -14.10 32.88 -2.56
CA ARG A 418 -13.22 34.06 -2.59
C ARG A 418 -11.89 33.82 -1.85
N LYS A 419 -11.89 32.95 -0.84
CA LYS A 419 -10.71 32.57 -0.07
C LYS A 419 -10.04 31.32 -0.64
N GLN A 420 -10.86 30.35 -1.06
CA GLN A 420 -10.43 29.07 -1.62
C GLN A 420 -11.02 28.89 -3.01
N PRO A 421 -10.44 29.53 -4.04
CA PRO A 421 -10.96 29.48 -5.40
C PRO A 421 -10.84 28.09 -6.03
N TRP A 422 -9.88 27.27 -5.61
CA TRP A 422 -9.60 25.97 -6.19
C TRP A 422 -10.37 24.87 -5.46
N LEU A 423 -11.41 24.34 -6.13
CA LEU A 423 -12.23 23.25 -5.63
C LEU A 423 -11.88 21.97 -6.39
N ILE A 424 -11.40 20.96 -5.67
CA ILE A 424 -10.90 19.71 -6.24
C ILE A 424 -11.76 18.56 -5.72
N PHE A 425 -12.30 17.79 -6.65
CA PHE A 425 -12.94 16.51 -6.36
C PHE A 425 -11.96 15.39 -6.73
N ALA A 426 -11.87 14.37 -5.89
CA ALA A 426 -11.07 13.18 -6.17
C ALA A 426 -11.80 11.91 -5.73
N ALA A 427 -11.67 10.87 -6.54
CA ALA A 427 -12.18 9.52 -6.30
C ALA A 427 -11.22 8.54 -6.97
N HIS A 428 -11.23 7.28 -6.53
CA HIS A 428 -10.38 6.24 -7.10
C HIS A 428 -10.91 5.78 -8.48
N ARG A 429 -12.10 5.15 -8.52
CA ARG A 429 -12.71 4.79 -9.81
C ARG A 429 -13.06 6.06 -10.61
N PRO A 430 -12.91 6.03 -11.95
CA PRO A 430 -13.23 7.18 -12.79
C PRO A 430 -14.75 7.43 -12.82
N LEU A 431 -15.22 8.36 -11.99
CA LEU A 431 -16.62 8.80 -11.96
C LEU A 431 -16.95 9.89 -13.01
N GLY A 432 -15.94 10.36 -13.75
CA GLY A 432 -16.06 11.29 -14.87
C GLY A 432 -15.93 10.59 -16.22
N TYR A 433 -14.95 11.00 -17.03
CA TYR A 433 -14.61 10.35 -18.30
C TYR A 433 -13.32 9.52 -18.22
N SER A 434 -13.30 8.37 -18.88
CA SER A 434 -12.10 7.59 -19.17
C SER A 434 -12.22 6.96 -20.56
N SER A 435 -11.13 6.92 -21.31
CA SER A 435 -11.05 6.23 -22.61
C SER A 435 -10.39 4.84 -22.48
N ASN A 436 -10.32 4.30 -21.26
CA ASN A 436 -9.81 2.95 -21.04
C ASN A 436 -10.70 1.94 -21.79
N GLU A 437 -10.05 1.03 -22.52
CA GLU A 437 -10.69 0.02 -23.36
C GLU A 437 -11.71 -0.82 -22.58
N TRP A 438 -11.41 -1.18 -21.32
CA TRP A 438 -12.32 -1.95 -20.47
C TRP A 438 -13.69 -1.27 -20.31
N TYR A 439 -13.71 0.03 -20.01
CA TYR A 439 -14.95 0.80 -19.90
C TYR A 439 -15.65 1.00 -21.26
N ALA A 440 -14.88 1.00 -22.36
CA ALA A 440 -15.45 1.08 -23.71
C ALA A 440 -16.10 -0.25 -24.14
N GLU A 441 -15.52 -1.38 -23.75
CA GLU A 441 -15.98 -2.74 -24.05
C GLU A 441 -17.24 -3.14 -23.29
N GLU A 442 -17.35 -2.75 -22.01
CA GLU A 442 -18.59 -2.93 -21.22
C GLU A 442 -19.76 -2.08 -21.76
N GLY A 443 -19.49 -1.23 -22.75
CA GLY A 443 -20.40 -0.24 -23.30
C GLY A 443 -20.42 1.00 -22.41
N ALA A 444 -20.30 2.18 -23.00
CA ALA A 444 -20.33 3.49 -22.34
C ALA A 444 -21.70 3.85 -21.71
N TYR A 445 -22.34 2.91 -21.01
CA TYR A 445 -23.68 2.99 -20.45
C TYR A 445 -23.72 2.46 -19.01
N SER A 446 -23.06 3.16 -18.11
CA SER A 446 -23.77 3.67 -16.94
C SER A 446 -23.48 5.16 -16.96
N GLU A 447 -24.51 6.01 -16.82
CA GLU A 447 -24.41 7.46 -17.07
C GLU A 447 -23.04 8.03 -16.67
N PRO A 448 -22.37 8.83 -17.53
CA PRO A 448 -21.45 9.81 -17.00
C PRO A 448 -22.32 10.71 -16.11
N MET A 449 -22.39 10.39 -14.82
CA MET A 449 -23.02 11.20 -13.80
C MET A 449 -22.28 12.54 -13.63
N GLU A 450 -21.41 12.93 -14.56
CA GLU A 450 -21.05 14.32 -14.82
C GLU A 450 -22.27 15.19 -15.05
N GLY A 451 -23.35 14.62 -15.61
CA GLY A 451 -24.65 15.24 -15.59
C GLY A 451 -25.09 15.61 -14.17
N MET A 452 -24.77 14.83 -13.14
CA MET A 452 -25.22 15.07 -11.75
C MET A 452 -24.18 15.78 -10.88
N ILE A 453 -22.88 15.51 -11.05
CA ILE A 453 -21.84 16.31 -10.39
C ILE A 453 -21.95 17.77 -10.88
N CYS A 454 -22.16 18.00 -12.18
CA CYS A 454 -22.34 19.36 -12.69
C CYS A 454 -23.80 19.88 -12.67
N ARG A 455 -24.88 19.07 -12.77
CA ARG A 455 -26.28 19.60 -12.71
C ARG A 455 -26.91 19.57 -11.32
N SER A 456 -26.55 18.65 -10.43
CA SER A 456 -27.04 18.68 -9.05
C SER A 456 -26.21 19.64 -8.22
N PHE A 457 -24.88 19.56 -8.25
CA PHE A 457 -24.07 20.54 -7.52
C PHE A 457 -24.07 21.91 -8.21
N GLY A 458 -24.20 21.97 -9.55
CA GLY A 458 -24.40 23.19 -10.36
C GLY A 458 -25.58 24.08 -9.96
N LYS A 459 -26.66 23.49 -9.45
CA LYS A 459 -27.84 24.23 -8.98
C LYS A 459 -27.65 24.80 -7.57
N SER A 460 -26.73 24.25 -6.80
CA SER A 460 -26.34 24.73 -5.47
C SER A 460 -25.25 25.81 -5.52
N ILE A 461 -24.69 26.09 -6.71
CA ILE A 461 -23.62 27.09 -6.98
C ILE A 461 -24.18 28.49 -7.33
N GLY A 462 -25.39 28.80 -6.87
CA GLY A 462 -26.04 30.11 -7.05
C GLY A 462 -25.73 31.09 -5.94
#